data_AF-A0A1A6GQ67-F1
#
_entry.id   AF-A0A1A6GQ67-F1
#
_cell.length_a   1.000
_cell.length_b   1.000
_cell.length_c   1.000
_cell.angle_alpha   90.00
_cell.angle_beta   90.00
_cell.angle_gamma   90.00
#
_symmetry.space_group_name_H-M   'P 1'
#
loop_
_entity.id
_entity.type
_entity.pdbx_description
1 polymer ?
#
loop_
_entity_poly.entity_id
_entity_poly.type
_entity_poly.pdbx_seq_one_letter_code
_entity_poly.pdbx_strand_id
1 'polypeptide(L)'
;MVDYIADYLEGIEGRPVYPDVEPGYLRPLIPTTAPQEPEAYEDIIKDIEKIIMPGVTHWHSPYFFAYFPTASSYPAMLADMLCGAIGCIGFSWRPAALWLKRLTLPYPPLQAASPACTELETVMMDWLGKMLELPEAFLAGRAGEGGGVIQGSASEATLVALLAARTKVTRQLQAASPELSQAAIMEKLVAYTSDQEALEQDKAAGLIPFFVSSMLVGDSTVGSSESCVDLD
;
A
#
# COMPACT_ATOMS: atom_id res chain seq x y z
N MET A 1 8.62 -16.39 -20.22
CA MET A 1 7.85 -15.49 -19.32
C MET A 1 7.31 -14.27 -20.04
N VAL A 2 8.13 -13.44 -20.69
CA VAL A 2 7.64 -12.22 -21.39
C VAL A 2 6.57 -12.57 -22.44
N ASP A 3 6.84 -13.54 -23.31
CA ASP A 3 5.86 -13.99 -24.32
C ASP A 3 4.57 -14.49 -23.67
N TYR A 4 4.67 -15.31 -22.61
CA TYR A 4 3.51 -15.80 -21.87
C TYR A 4 2.64 -14.68 -21.32
N ILE A 5 3.25 -13.62 -20.77
CA ILE A 5 2.48 -12.48 -20.23
C ILE A 5 1.83 -11.68 -21.37
N ALA A 6 2.54 -11.48 -22.48
CA ALA A 6 1.99 -10.82 -23.66
C ALA A 6 0.79 -11.61 -24.21
N ASP A 7 0.97 -12.92 -24.44
CA ASP A 7 -0.07 -13.83 -24.91
C ASP A 7 -1.28 -13.87 -23.95
N TYR A 8 -1.04 -13.84 -22.64
CA TYR A 8 -2.09 -13.79 -21.62
C TYR A 8 -2.91 -12.50 -21.70
N LEU A 9 -2.26 -11.34 -21.81
CA LEU A 9 -2.94 -10.04 -21.87
C LEU A 9 -3.64 -9.83 -23.22
N GLU A 10 -3.05 -10.28 -24.33
CA GLU A 10 -3.68 -10.24 -25.65
C GLU A 10 -4.90 -11.18 -25.73
N GLY A 11 -4.81 -12.35 -25.10
CA GLY A 11 -5.88 -13.37 -25.08
C GLY A 11 -6.88 -13.25 -23.93
N ILE A 12 -6.79 -12.21 -23.09
CA ILE A 12 -7.57 -12.13 -21.84
C ILE A 12 -9.09 -12.05 -22.06
N GLU A 13 -9.52 -11.52 -23.20
CA GLU A 13 -10.94 -11.42 -23.57
C GLU A 13 -11.60 -12.79 -23.72
N GLY A 14 -10.83 -13.81 -24.12
CA GLY A 14 -11.33 -15.17 -24.28
C GLY A 14 -11.44 -15.96 -22.98
N ARG A 15 -11.00 -15.40 -21.85
CA ARG A 15 -11.01 -16.10 -20.55
C ARG A 15 -12.26 -15.74 -19.73
N PRO A 16 -12.84 -16.70 -18.98
CA PRO A 16 -13.98 -16.44 -18.10
C PRO A 16 -13.55 -15.52 -16.96
N VAL A 17 -14.21 -14.37 -16.82
CA VAL A 17 -13.83 -13.30 -15.88
C VAL A 17 -13.79 -13.78 -14.42
N TYR A 18 -14.77 -14.61 -14.04
CA TYR A 18 -14.93 -15.14 -12.69
C TYR A 18 -14.65 -16.65 -12.71
N PRO A 19 -13.91 -17.18 -11.72
CA PRO A 19 -13.55 -18.59 -11.70
C PRO A 19 -14.69 -19.48 -11.19
N ASP A 20 -14.81 -20.69 -11.75
CA ASP A 20 -15.81 -21.70 -11.38
C ASP A 20 -15.29 -22.69 -10.30
N VAL A 21 -14.36 -22.25 -9.45
CA VAL A 21 -13.69 -23.11 -8.45
C VAL A 21 -14.20 -22.88 -7.04
N GLU A 22 -14.16 -23.94 -6.23
CA GLU A 22 -14.56 -23.90 -4.82
C GLU A 22 -13.38 -23.52 -3.89
N PRO A 23 -13.64 -22.84 -2.76
CA PRO A 23 -12.62 -22.57 -1.76
C PRO A 23 -11.88 -23.85 -1.31
N GLY A 24 -10.56 -23.85 -1.44
CA GLY A 24 -9.71 -24.99 -1.09
C GLY A 24 -9.33 -25.91 -2.27
N TYR A 25 -9.76 -25.62 -3.51
CA TYR A 25 -9.43 -26.42 -4.70
C TYR A 25 -7.92 -26.59 -4.96
N LEU A 26 -7.10 -25.61 -4.55
CA LEU A 26 -5.67 -25.57 -4.87
C LEU A 26 -4.85 -26.61 -4.09
N ARG A 27 -5.16 -26.77 -2.80
CA ARG A 27 -4.39 -27.61 -1.87
C ARG A 27 -4.23 -29.07 -2.32
N PRO A 28 -5.27 -29.76 -2.85
CA PRO A 28 -5.11 -31.12 -3.36
C PRO A 28 -4.37 -31.23 -4.70
N LEU A 29 -4.17 -30.12 -5.43
CA LEU A 29 -3.52 -30.11 -6.74
C LEU A 29 -2.00 -29.94 -6.66
N ILE A 30 -1.48 -29.52 -5.51
CA ILE A 30 -0.05 -29.28 -5.28
C ILE A 30 0.54 -30.30 -4.29
N PRO A 31 1.85 -30.61 -4.35
CA PRO A 31 2.51 -31.44 -3.36
C PRO A 31 2.39 -30.89 -1.94
N THR A 32 2.35 -31.77 -0.94
CA THR A 32 2.23 -31.38 0.48
C THR A 32 3.53 -30.84 1.08
N THR A 33 4.66 -31.06 0.43
CA THR A 33 6.00 -30.63 0.87
C THR A 33 6.75 -30.00 -0.27
N ALA A 34 7.54 -28.96 0.03
CA ALA A 34 8.42 -28.33 -0.96
C ALA A 34 9.44 -29.34 -1.51
N PRO A 35 9.76 -29.26 -2.83
CA PRO A 35 10.73 -30.14 -3.45
C PRO A 35 12.11 -29.95 -2.81
N GLN A 36 12.85 -31.06 -2.63
CA GLN A 36 14.22 -31.01 -2.11
C GLN A 36 15.24 -30.69 -3.21
N GLU A 37 14.89 -31.02 -4.45
CA GLU A 37 15.70 -30.81 -5.64
C GLU A 37 15.03 -29.77 -6.54
N PRO A 38 15.80 -29.00 -7.33
CA PRO A 38 15.24 -28.00 -8.23
C PRO A 38 14.38 -28.65 -9.32
N GLU A 39 13.23 -28.03 -9.60
CA GLU A 39 12.32 -28.43 -10.68
C GLU A 39 12.65 -27.69 -11.98
N ALA A 40 12.23 -28.28 -13.11
CA ALA A 40 12.39 -27.65 -14.41
C ALA A 40 11.43 -26.46 -14.56
N TYR A 41 11.92 -25.36 -15.15
CA TYR A 41 11.11 -24.17 -15.38
C TYR A 41 9.88 -24.45 -16.26
N GLU A 42 10.02 -25.36 -17.22
CA GLU A 42 8.95 -25.77 -18.13
C GLU A 42 7.78 -26.43 -17.39
N ASP A 43 8.04 -27.13 -16.28
CA ASP A 43 7.00 -27.77 -15.50
C ASP A 43 6.26 -26.75 -14.63
N ILE A 44 6.98 -25.78 -14.07
CA ILE A 44 6.39 -24.65 -13.33
C ILE A 44 5.43 -23.83 -14.20
N ILE A 45 5.81 -23.55 -15.46
CA ILE A 45 4.96 -22.78 -16.38
C ILE A 45 3.69 -23.57 -16.77
N LYS A 46 3.78 -24.90 -16.93
CA LYS A 46 2.60 -25.74 -17.18
C LYS A 46 1.65 -25.71 -15.98
N ASP A 47 2.18 -25.71 -14.76
CA ASP A 47 1.38 -25.68 -13.54
C ASP A 47 0.67 -24.33 -13.36
N ILE A 48 1.27 -23.21 -13.80
CA ILE A 48 0.58 -21.91 -13.82
C ILE A 48 -0.71 -22.00 -14.65
N GLU A 49 -0.64 -22.52 -15.87
CA GLU A 49 -1.82 -22.60 -16.74
C GLU A 49 -2.84 -23.64 -16.26
N LYS A 50 -2.36 -24.79 -15.76
CA LYS A 50 -3.23 -25.91 -15.39
C LYS A 50 -3.86 -25.77 -14.01
N ILE A 51 -3.13 -25.21 -13.04
CA ILE A 51 -3.52 -25.21 -11.62
C ILE A 51 -3.89 -23.81 -11.17
N ILE A 52 -3.14 -22.77 -11.56
CA ILE A 52 -3.36 -21.40 -11.07
C ILE A 52 -4.46 -20.70 -11.85
N MET A 53 -4.36 -20.64 -13.18
CA MET A 53 -5.28 -19.87 -14.03
C MET A 53 -6.78 -20.20 -13.84
N PRO A 54 -7.20 -21.47 -13.60
CA PRO A 54 -8.62 -21.77 -13.35
C PRO A 54 -9.23 -21.08 -12.13
N GLY A 55 -8.43 -20.68 -11.14
CA GLY A 55 -8.90 -19.95 -9.97
C GLY A 55 -8.49 -18.48 -9.93
N VAL A 56 -8.01 -17.93 -11.04
CA VAL A 56 -7.71 -16.50 -11.15
C VAL A 56 -8.95 -15.75 -11.59
N THR A 57 -9.31 -14.71 -10.85
CA THR A 57 -10.25 -13.69 -11.34
C THR A 57 -9.50 -12.74 -12.27
N HIS A 58 -9.93 -12.63 -13.52
CA HIS A 58 -9.22 -11.83 -14.53
C HIS A 58 -9.59 -10.35 -14.46
N TRP A 59 -8.95 -9.61 -13.55
CA TRP A 59 -9.17 -8.18 -13.31
C TRP A 59 -8.97 -7.27 -14.53
N HIS A 60 -8.13 -7.68 -15.48
CA HIS A 60 -7.83 -6.90 -16.68
C HIS A 60 -8.65 -7.32 -17.90
N SER A 61 -9.62 -8.23 -17.73
CA SER A 61 -10.57 -8.53 -18.79
C SER A 61 -11.45 -7.30 -19.06
N PRO A 62 -11.76 -6.98 -20.33
CA PRO A 62 -12.67 -5.87 -20.66
C PRO A 62 -14.10 -6.08 -20.12
N TYR A 63 -14.42 -7.31 -19.68
CA TYR A 63 -15.71 -7.67 -19.10
C TYR A 63 -15.70 -7.67 -17.56
N PHE A 64 -14.60 -7.27 -16.91
CA PHE A 64 -14.52 -7.14 -15.46
C PHE A 64 -15.00 -5.74 -15.02
N PHE A 65 -16.20 -5.67 -14.45
CA PHE A 65 -16.84 -4.43 -13.97
C PHE A 65 -17.04 -4.42 -12.45
N ALA A 66 -16.29 -5.23 -11.71
CA ALA A 66 -16.37 -5.24 -10.25
C ALA A 66 -15.38 -4.22 -9.63
N TYR A 67 -15.76 -3.63 -8.51
CA TYR A 67 -14.96 -2.67 -7.73
C TYR A 67 -14.43 -1.49 -8.57
N PHE A 68 -13.17 -1.09 -8.33
CA PHE A 68 -12.42 -0.11 -9.09
C PHE A 68 -11.27 -0.80 -9.86
N PRO A 69 -10.81 -0.20 -10.97
CA PRO A 69 -9.75 -0.80 -11.77
C PRO A 69 -8.43 -0.85 -11.01
N THR A 70 -7.72 -1.97 -11.14
CA THR A 70 -6.32 -2.08 -10.75
C THR A 70 -5.42 -1.72 -11.92
N ALA A 71 -4.41 -0.88 -11.70
CA ALA A 71 -3.56 -0.37 -12.75
C ALA A 71 -2.60 -1.46 -13.26
N SER A 72 -2.57 -1.69 -14.57
CA SER A 72 -1.60 -2.56 -15.23
C SER A 72 -1.20 -1.97 -16.58
N SER A 73 0.11 -1.88 -16.81
CA SER A 73 0.66 -1.37 -18.07
C SER A 73 2.04 -1.97 -18.31
N TYR A 74 2.38 -2.23 -19.58
CA TYR A 74 3.69 -2.77 -19.95
C TYR A 74 4.89 -1.95 -19.42
N PRO A 75 4.86 -0.60 -19.42
CA PRO A 75 5.95 0.18 -18.83
C PRO A 75 6.14 -0.07 -17.33
N ALA A 76 5.05 -0.20 -16.57
CA ALA A 76 5.12 -0.49 -15.14
C ALA A 76 5.71 -1.89 -14.89
N MET A 77 5.35 -2.88 -15.70
CA MET A 77 5.89 -4.24 -15.59
C MET A 77 7.40 -4.28 -15.88
N LEU A 78 7.87 -3.54 -16.90
CA LEU A 78 9.30 -3.42 -17.19
C LEU A 78 10.06 -2.70 -16.06
N ALA A 79 9.45 -1.67 -15.47
CA ALA A 79 10.03 -0.97 -14.32
C ALA A 79 10.14 -1.90 -13.10
N ASP A 80 9.14 -2.75 -12.86
CA ASP A 80 9.14 -3.71 -11.76
C ASP A 80 10.20 -4.82 -11.96
N MET A 81 10.34 -5.33 -13.19
CA MET A 81 11.43 -6.26 -13.54
C MET A 81 12.82 -5.64 -13.27
N LEU A 82 12.99 -4.36 -13.62
CA LEU A 82 14.25 -3.64 -13.35
C LEU A 82 14.45 -3.39 -11.85
N CYS A 83 13.38 -3.03 -11.12
CA CYS A 83 13.41 -2.85 -9.67
C CYS A 83 13.85 -4.13 -8.96
N GLY A 84 13.25 -5.27 -9.32
CA GLY A 84 13.63 -6.59 -8.81
C GLY A 84 15.07 -6.99 -9.15
N ALA A 85 15.55 -6.65 -10.35
CA ALA A 85 16.94 -6.89 -10.75
C ALA A 85 17.96 -6.03 -9.97
N ILE A 86 17.62 -4.78 -9.67
CA ILE A 86 18.46 -3.88 -8.86
C ILE A 86 18.46 -4.35 -7.39
N GLY A 87 17.31 -4.77 -6.85
CA GLY A 87 17.20 -5.31 -5.50
C GLY A 87 17.63 -4.33 -4.39
N CYS A 88 17.47 -3.01 -4.59
CA CYS A 88 17.78 -2.02 -3.56
C CYS A 88 16.74 -2.08 -2.43
N ILE A 89 17.17 -2.03 -1.17
CA ILE A 89 16.28 -1.76 -0.03
C ILE A 89 16.55 -0.33 0.44
N GLY A 90 15.63 0.58 0.13
CA GLY A 90 15.77 2.03 0.31
C GLY A 90 15.56 2.56 1.74
N PHE A 91 16.01 1.85 2.78
CA PHE A 91 15.72 2.25 4.18
C PHE A 91 16.51 3.46 4.69
N SER A 92 17.57 3.89 3.98
CA SER A 92 18.34 5.09 4.35
C SER A 92 18.96 5.76 3.12
N TRP A 93 19.17 7.08 3.18
CA TRP A 93 19.81 7.83 2.10
C TRP A 93 21.34 7.74 2.13
N ARG A 94 21.94 7.48 3.31
CA ARG A 94 23.39 7.68 3.47
C ARG A 94 24.20 6.64 2.71
N PRO A 95 25.19 7.05 1.91
CA PRO A 95 26.34 6.19 1.65
C PRO A 95 27.08 5.99 2.98
N ALA A 96 27.37 4.74 3.34
CA ALA A 96 28.07 4.36 4.57
C ALA A 96 29.40 5.12 4.83
N ALA A 97 29.94 5.79 3.80
CA ALA A 97 31.20 6.53 3.83
C ALA A 97 31.27 7.68 4.85
N LEU A 98 30.16 8.33 5.22
CA LEU A 98 30.19 9.48 6.14
C LEU A 98 30.05 9.12 7.62
N TRP A 99 29.54 7.93 7.96
CA TRP A 99 29.39 7.49 9.36
C TRP A 99 30.67 6.82 9.91
N LEU A 100 31.54 6.30 9.03
CA LEU A 100 32.71 5.52 9.43
C LEU A 100 34.05 6.27 9.50
N LYS A 101 34.08 7.61 9.40
CA LYS A 101 35.31 8.35 9.77
C LYS A 101 35.56 8.37 11.30
N ARG A 102 34.66 7.82 12.12
CA ARG A 102 34.73 7.91 13.58
C ARG A 102 34.85 6.56 14.32
N LEU A 103 34.80 5.42 13.64
CA LEU A 103 34.93 4.10 14.27
C LEU A 103 35.82 3.16 13.44
N THR A 104 36.99 2.85 13.99
CA THR A 104 37.97 1.86 13.50
C THR A 104 37.42 0.44 13.68
N LEU A 105 36.50 0.01 12.82
CA LEU A 105 36.01 -1.37 12.77
C LEU A 105 36.54 -2.09 11.51
N PRO A 106 36.97 -3.37 11.60
CA PRO A 106 37.68 -4.09 10.54
C PRO A 106 36.77 -4.74 9.48
N TYR A 107 35.48 -4.42 9.44
CA TYR A 107 34.53 -4.96 8.46
C TYR A 107 33.89 -3.82 7.65
N PRO A 108 33.77 -3.93 6.32
CA PRO A 108 33.10 -2.90 5.51
C PRO A 108 31.62 -2.80 5.92
N PRO A 109 31.12 -1.61 6.32
CA PRO A 109 29.72 -1.42 6.65
C PRO A 109 28.86 -1.50 5.39
N LEU A 110 28.10 -2.58 5.26
CA LEU A 110 27.24 -2.89 4.12
C LEU A 110 25.86 -2.21 4.23
N GLN A 111 25.82 -0.92 4.57
CA GLN A 111 24.57 -0.16 4.66
C GLN A 111 24.70 1.14 3.88
N ALA A 112 24.77 1.01 2.56
CA ALA A 112 24.46 2.09 1.63
C ALA A 112 23.09 1.77 1.04
N ALA A 113 22.03 2.34 1.61
CA ALA A 113 20.74 2.29 0.95
C ALA A 113 20.74 3.37 -0.16
N SER A 114 20.30 2.95 -1.34
CA SER A 114 20.58 3.59 -2.63
C SER A 114 20.06 5.03 -2.69
N PRO A 115 20.93 6.06 -2.85
CA PRO A 115 20.49 7.46 -2.95
C PRO A 115 19.51 7.71 -4.09
N ALA A 116 19.71 7.00 -5.21
CA ALA A 116 18.82 7.08 -6.36
C ALA A 116 17.39 6.60 -6.05
N CYS A 117 17.23 5.59 -5.18
CA CYS A 117 15.91 5.09 -4.81
C CYS A 117 15.11 6.19 -4.06
N THR A 118 15.74 7.00 -3.20
CA THR A 118 15.07 8.12 -2.49
C THR A 118 14.91 9.38 -3.35
N GLU A 119 15.94 9.79 -4.09
CA GLU A 119 15.90 11.04 -4.87
C GLU A 119 14.93 10.94 -6.05
N LEU A 120 14.87 9.77 -6.72
CA LEU A 120 13.94 9.55 -7.82
C LEU A 120 12.49 9.66 -7.36
N GLU A 121 12.16 9.10 -6.18
CA GLU A 121 10.82 9.17 -5.61
C GLU A 121 10.36 10.62 -5.41
N THR A 122 11.22 11.47 -4.80
CA THR A 122 10.89 12.88 -4.58
C THR A 122 10.61 13.62 -5.89
N VAL A 123 11.42 13.37 -6.93
CA VAL A 123 11.24 14.02 -8.24
C VAL A 123 9.96 13.54 -8.94
N MET A 124 9.66 12.25 -8.87
CA MET A 124 8.44 11.68 -9.47
C MET A 124 7.18 12.19 -8.77
N MET A 125 7.21 12.34 -7.43
CA MET A 125 6.10 12.92 -6.68
C MET A 125 5.89 14.40 -7.00
N ASP A 126 6.96 15.17 -7.21
CA ASP A 126 6.85 16.54 -7.71
C ASP A 126 6.26 16.61 -9.13
N TRP A 127 6.59 15.66 -10.01
CA TRP A 127 5.99 15.58 -11.34
C TRP A 127 4.50 15.28 -11.26
N LEU A 128 4.11 14.30 -10.44
CA LEU A 128 2.71 13.96 -10.22
C LEU A 128 1.93 15.13 -9.60
N GLY A 129 2.51 15.82 -8.61
CA GLY A 129 1.90 16.99 -7.99
C GLY A 129 1.67 18.13 -8.98
N LYS A 130 2.59 18.33 -9.93
CA LYS A 130 2.42 19.31 -11.03
C LYS A 130 1.35 18.89 -12.03
N MET A 131 1.27 17.60 -12.36
CA MET A 131 0.23 17.08 -13.26
C MET A 131 -1.18 17.22 -12.68
N LEU A 132 -1.29 17.13 -11.35
CA LEU A 132 -2.54 17.32 -10.60
C LEU A 132 -2.81 18.79 -10.23
N GLU A 133 -1.94 19.72 -10.64
CA GLU A 133 -2.03 21.14 -10.29
C GLU A 133 -2.16 21.41 -8.78
N LEU A 134 -1.44 20.62 -7.96
CA LEU A 134 -1.45 20.80 -6.52
C LEU A 134 -0.76 22.11 -6.11
N PRO A 135 -1.20 22.75 -4.99
CA PRO A 135 -0.52 23.91 -4.43
C PRO A 135 0.98 23.65 -4.18
N GLU A 136 1.81 24.68 -4.37
CA GLU A 136 3.27 24.56 -4.19
C GLU A 136 3.68 24.09 -2.79
N ALA A 137 2.82 24.26 -1.78
CA ALA A 137 3.04 23.75 -0.43
C ALA A 137 3.16 22.21 -0.34
N PHE A 138 2.66 21.47 -1.34
CA PHE A 138 2.78 20.01 -1.42
C PHE A 138 4.01 19.54 -2.19
N LEU A 139 4.69 20.44 -2.90
CA LEU A 139 5.88 20.12 -3.68
C LEU A 139 7.12 20.21 -2.79
N ALA A 140 8.05 19.27 -2.95
CA ALA A 140 9.32 19.29 -2.22
C ALA A 140 10.20 20.46 -2.71
N GLY A 141 10.32 20.61 -4.04
CA GLY A 141 11.11 21.67 -4.65
C GLY A 141 12.55 21.71 -4.12
N ARG A 142 13.14 22.91 -4.02
CA ARG A 142 14.51 23.08 -3.46
C ARG A 142 14.54 23.45 -1.97
N ALA A 143 13.43 23.96 -1.44
CA ALA A 143 13.35 24.52 -0.09
C ALA A 143 11.94 24.43 0.52
N GLY A 144 11.03 23.64 -0.07
CA GLY A 144 9.71 23.42 0.49
C GLY A 144 9.80 22.58 1.77
N GLU A 145 8.96 22.88 2.76
CA GLU A 145 8.78 22.02 3.94
C GLU A 145 7.85 20.82 3.65
N GLY A 146 7.14 20.86 2.52
CA GLY A 146 6.26 19.80 2.03
C GLY A 146 6.99 18.73 1.20
N GLY A 147 6.21 17.82 0.63
CA GLY A 147 6.70 16.76 -0.25
C GLY A 147 5.70 15.61 -0.36
N GLY A 148 5.96 14.72 -1.32
CA GLY A 148 5.21 13.48 -1.51
C GLY A 148 6.05 12.24 -1.20
N VAL A 149 5.37 11.15 -0.87
CA VAL A 149 5.96 9.82 -0.60
C VAL A 149 5.06 8.75 -1.20
N ILE A 150 5.65 7.67 -1.72
CA ILE A 150 4.91 6.51 -2.24
C ILE A 150 4.59 5.57 -1.07
N GLN A 151 3.30 5.31 -0.86
CA GLN A 151 2.80 4.35 0.14
C GLN A 151 2.35 3.05 -0.56
N GLY A 152 2.28 1.94 0.19
CA GLY A 152 1.87 0.65 -0.37
C GLY A 152 0.39 0.61 -0.74
N SER A 153 -0.45 1.33 0.01
CA SER A 153 -1.89 1.45 -0.26
C SER A 153 -2.47 2.77 0.25
N ALA A 154 -3.69 3.09 -0.20
CA ALA A 154 -4.44 4.24 0.32
C ALA A 154 -4.78 4.09 1.82
N SER A 155 -5.04 2.87 2.28
CA SER A 155 -5.29 2.55 3.69
C SER A 155 -4.08 2.85 4.57
N GLU A 156 -2.88 2.47 4.13
CA GLU A 156 -1.63 2.81 4.83
C GLU A 156 -1.40 4.33 4.87
N ALA A 157 -1.63 5.02 3.75
CA ALA A 157 -1.51 6.49 3.70
C ALA A 157 -2.44 7.18 4.70
N THR A 158 -3.69 6.70 4.82
CA THR A 158 -4.68 7.22 5.78
C THR A 158 -4.26 6.96 7.22
N LEU A 159 -3.78 5.74 7.51
CA LEU A 159 -3.25 5.39 8.84
C LEU A 159 -2.06 6.28 9.23
N VAL A 160 -1.11 6.48 8.31
CA VAL A 160 0.06 7.36 8.55
C VAL A 160 -0.39 8.79 8.84
N ALA A 161 -1.35 9.32 8.09
CA ALA A 161 -1.91 10.65 8.33
C ALA A 161 -2.57 10.76 9.72
N LEU A 162 -3.37 9.76 10.12
CA LEU A 162 -4.01 9.72 11.43
C LEU A 162 -3.00 9.64 12.57
N LEU A 163 -1.95 8.82 12.43
CA LEU A 163 -0.88 8.69 13.44
C LEU A 163 -0.08 9.99 13.59
N ALA A 164 0.19 10.68 12.48
CA ALA A 164 0.84 11.99 12.48
C ALA A 164 -0.03 13.05 13.15
N ALA A 165 -1.33 13.11 12.80
CA ALA A 165 -2.30 14.01 13.41
C ALA A 165 -2.45 13.78 14.91
N ARG A 166 -2.58 12.51 15.33
CA ARG A 166 -2.62 12.10 16.74
C ARG A 166 -1.40 12.59 17.49
N THR A 167 -0.21 12.33 16.96
CA THR A 167 1.05 12.72 17.62
C THR A 167 1.18 14.24 17.71
N LYS A 168 0.75 14.97 16.67
CA LYS A 168 0.74 16.43 16.65
C LYS A 168 -0.18 17.00 17.73
N VAL A 169 -1.42 16.53 17.82
CA VAL A 169 -2.40 17.04 18.80
C VAL A 169 -2.00 16.70 20.24
N THR A 170 -1.47 15.48 20.46
CA THR A 170 -0.96 15.08 21.77
C THR A 170 0.18 15.99 22.22
N ARG A 171 1.14 16.29 21.34
CA ARG A 171 2.25 17.21 21.66
C ARG A 171 1.75 18.63 21.95
N GLN A 172 0.76 19.13 21.20
CA GLN A 172 0.18 20.45 21.44
C GLN A 172 -0.55 20.54 22.78
N LEU A 173 -1.36 19.53 23.12
CA LEU A 173 -2.09 19.48 24.38
C LEU A 173 -1.17 19.28 25.59
N GLN A 174 -0.11 18.49 25.45
CA GLN A 174 0.91 18.34 26.50
C GLN A 174 1.72 19.62 26.71
N ALA A 175 1.98 20.39 25.64
CA ALA A 175 2.65 21.68 25.75
C ALA A 175 1.75 22.75 26.41
N ALA A 176 0.44 22.71 26.16
CA ALA A 176 -0.52 23.60 26.80
C ALA A 176 -0.82 23.23 28.26
N SER A 177 -0.89 21.93 28.56
CA SER A 177 -1.24 21.39 29.87
C SER A 177 -0.31 20.21 30.23
N PRO A 178 0.85 20.49 30.87
CA PRO A 178 1.85 19.47 31.19
C PRO A 178 1.35 18.35 32.13
N GLU A 179 0.24 18.57 32.82
CA GLU A 179 -0.33 17.65 33.81
C GLU A 179 -1.18 16.54 33.17
N LEU A 180 -1.53 16.67 31.88
CA LEU A 180 -2.30 15.66 31.17
C LEU A 180 -1.41 14.48 30.73
N SER A 181 -1.77 13.28 31.18
CA SER A 181 -1.15 12.05 30.69
C SER A 181 -1.53 11.78 29.24
N GLN A 182 -0.68 11.08 28.49
CA GLN A 182 -0.99 10.69 27.11
C GLN A 182 -2.26 9.84 27.02
N ALA A 183 -2.51 8.96 28.01
CA ALA A 183 -3.71 8.14 28.07
C ALA A 183 -4.99 8.99 28.17
N ALA A 184 -5.00 9.99 29.06
CA ALA A 184 -6.16 10.88 29.23
C ALA A 184 -6.45 11.74 28.00
N ILE A 185 -5.42 12.02 27.19
CA ILE A 185 -5.60 12.71 25.90
C ILE A 185 -6.17 11.73 24.88
N MET A 186 -5.61 10.53 24.77
CA MET A 186 -6.04 9.51 23.82
C MET A 186 -7.52 9.12 23.99
N GLU A 187 -8.01 9.03 25.22
CA GLU A 187 -9.43 8.75 25.52
C GLU A 187 -10.40 9.81 24.97
N LYS A 188 -9.92 11.01 24.66
CA LYS A 188 -10.75 12.15 24.22
C LYS A 188 -10.62 12.45 22.73
N LEU A 189 -9.81 11.70 21.99
CA LEU A 189 -9.60 11.97 20.56
C LEU A 189 -10.76 11.40 19.74
N VAL A 190 -11.29 12.23 18.85
CA VAL A 190 -12.37 11.89 17.93
C VAL A 190 -11.89 12.26 16.52
N ALA A 191 -12.12 11.37 15.56
CA ALA A 191 -11.87 11.62 14.14
C ALA A 191 -13.20 11.60 13.38
N TYR A 192 -13.28 12.33 12.27
CA TYR A 192 -14.49 12.43 11.45
C TYR A 192 -14.22 11.93 10.03
N THR A 193 -15.22 11.35 9.40
CA THR A 193 -15.20 10.73 8.07
C THR A 193 -16.63 10.68 7.53
N SER A 194 -16.80 10.60 6.21
CA SER A 194 -18.12 10.44 5.59
C SER A 194 -18.70 9.04 5.84
N ASP A 195 -20.03 8.96 5.75
CA ASP A 195 -20.84 7.75 5.75
C ASP A 195 -20.67 6.87 4.49
N GLN A 196 -20.07 7.38 3.42
CA GLN A 196 -19.89 6.67 2.14
C GLN A 196 -18.44 6.20 1.89
N GLU A 197 -17.53 6.38 2.84
CA GLU A 197 -16.12 6.11 2.62
C GLU A 197 -15.77 4.61 2.68
N ALA A 198 -14.91 4.18 1.76
CA ALA A 198 -14.29 2.84 1.74
C ALA A 198 -13.55 2.47 3.05
N LEU A 199 -13.33 3.47 3.92
CA LEU A 199 -12.72 3.36 5.23
C LEU A 199 -13.55 2.53 6.23
N GLU A 200 -14.83 2.22 5.95
CA GLU A 200 -15.60 1.28 6.77
C GLU A 200 -14.97 -0.12 6.82
N GLN A 201 -14.38 -0.58 5.72
CA GLN A 201 -13.68 -1.87 5.69
C GLN A 201 -12.39 -1.84 6.52
N ASP A 202 -11.64 -0.73 6.48
CA ASP A 202 -10.43 -0.54 7.29
C ASP A 202 -10.75 -0.41 8.79
N LYS A 203 -11.87 0.25 9.13
CA LYS A 203 -12.40 0.27 10.50
C LYS A 203 -12.82 -1.12 10.95
N ALA A 204 -13.56 -1.87 10.13
CA ALA A 204 -14.02 -3.23 10.44
C ALA A 204 -12.86 -4.23 10.57
N ALA A 205 -11.78 -4.02 9.82
CA ALA A 205 -10.54 -4.78 9.92
C ALA A 205 -9.67 -4.41 11.15
N GLY A 206 -10.10 -3.44 11.96
CA GLY A 206 -9.37 -3.00 13.16
C GLY A 206 -8.07 -2.23 12.86
N LEU A 207 -7.86 -1.81 11.60
CA LEU A 207 -6.69 -1.02 11.18
C LEU A 207 -6.74 0.42 11.70
N ILE A 208 -7.92 0.88 12.11
CA ILE A 208 -8.13 2.16 12.80
C ILE A 208 -8.61 1.83 14.23
N PRO A 209 -7.70 1.50 15.18
CA PRO A 209 -8.13 0.86 16.41
C PRO A 209 -8.55 1.83 17.53
N PHE A 210 -8.50 3.16 17.31
CA PHE A 210 -8.52 4.10 18.44
C PHE A 210 -9.26 5.42 18.23
N PHE A 211 -10.10 5.53 17.20
CA PHE A 211 -10.96 6.70 17.07
C PHE A 211 -12.42 6.27 17.07
N VAL A 212 -13.18 6.80 18.02
CA VAL A 212 -14.64 6.89 17.85
C VAL A 212 -14.83 7.78 16.63
N SER A 213 -15.16 7.17 15.48
CA SER A 213 -15.55 7.97 14.31
C SER A 213 -16.98 8.39 14.51
N SER A 214 -17.21 9.68 14.77
CA SER A 214 -18.57 10.22 14.73
C SER A 214 -18.88 10.61 13.28
N MET A 215 -20.00 10.10 12.75
CA MET A 215 -20.45 10.43 11.40
C MET A 215 -21.00 11.85 11.38
N LEU A 216 -20.60 12.64 10.40
CA LEU A 216 -21.31 13.87 10.06
C LEU A 216 -22.49 13.49 9.16
N VAL A 217 -23.66 13.24 9.76
CA VAL A 217 -24.91 13.12 9.00
C VAL A 217 -25.20 14.49 8.39
N GLY A 218 -25.14 14.58 7.06
CA GLY A 218 -25.59 15.76 6.35
C GLY A 218 -27.10 15.96 6.57
N ASP A 219 -27.49 17.16 6.98
CA ASP A 219 -28.90 17.58 7.07
C ASP A 219 -29.56 17.54 5.67
N SER A 220 -30.04 16.36 5.28
CA SER A 220 -31.06 16.18 4.25
C SER A 220 -32.06 15.14 4.74
N THR A 221 -33.10 15.64 5.41
CA THR A 221 -34.24 14.91 5.96
C THR A 221 -34.86 13.92 4.98
N VAL A 222 -34.91 12.62 5.31
CA VAL A 222 -36.10 11.73 5.38
C VAL A 222 -35.64 10.41 6.00
N GLY A 223 -36.35 9.96 7.05
CA GLY A 223 -35.84 9.01 8.04
C GLY A 223 -35.70 7.55 7.63
N SER A 224 -34.77 6.87 8.32
CA SER A 224 -34.92 5.48 8.77
C SER A 224 -33.81 5.14 9.77
N SER A 225 -34.24 4.90 11.02
CA SER A 225 -33.62 4.08 12.09
C SER A 225 -32.15 4.29 12.46
N GLU A 226 -31.96 4.79 13.69
CA GLU A 226 -30.79 4.56 14.55
C GLU A 226 -30.39 3.08 14.55
N SER A 227 -29.10 2.81 14.39
CA SER A 227 -28.46 1.62 14.95
C SER A 227 -27.16 2.05 15.61
N CYS A 228 -27.27 2.38 16.90
CA CYS A 228 -26.16 2.38 17.83
C CYS A 228 -25.66 0.92 17.89
N VAL A 229 -24.47 0.65 17.37
CA VAL A 229 -23.80 -0.63 17.64
C VAL A 229 -23.07 -0.44 18.96
N ASP A 230 -23.76 -0.79 20.04
CA ASP A 230 -23.14 -1.04 21.33
C ASP A 230 -22.19 -2.25 21.17
N LEU A 231 -20.92 -2.06 21.49
CA LEU A 231 -19.93 -3.12 21.64
C LEU A 231 -19.95 -3.55 23.12
N ASP A 232 -20.59 -4.68 23.39
CA ASP A 232 -20.31 -5.52 24.57
C ASP A 232 -19.09 -6.42 24.32
#